data_AF-A0A5Q3HL84-F1
#
_entry.id   AF-A0A5Q3HL84-F1
#
_cell.length_a   1.000
_cell.length_b   1.000
_cell.length_c   1.000
_cell.angle_alpha   90.00
_cell.angle_beta   90.00
_cell.angle_gamma   90.00
#
_symmetry.space_group_name_H-M   'P 1'
#
loop_
_entity.id
_entity.type
_entity.pdbx_description
1 polymer ?
#
loop_
_entity_poly.entity_id
_entity_poly.type
_entity_poly.pdbx_seq_one_letter_code
_entity_poly.pdbx_strand_id
1 'polypeptide(L)'
;MGLSAALSAAVSVALAGALLATGFAAPAAEAASRHVVRANAAGGTTATKAVVRQGHDGGIRARGRATATDGQGNARTVSGASTTGPNGATAVRSGEASRHADGSAERSGSFAASGAKGSVESSGSRSKNADGSVTATRNASATNTATGNSVQSTASYNQATGVTRSTTCYDAGGVVMNCPAR
;
A
#
# COMPACT_ATOMS: atom_id res chain seq x y z
N MET A 1 -62.02 -17.42 -29.61
CA MET A 1 -62.10 -18.89 -29.59
C MET A 1 -61.12 -19.43 -30.63
N GLY A 2 -60.08 -20.14 -30.17
CA GLY A 2 -59.11 -20.89 -30.99
C GLY A 2 -58.16 -20.04 -31.83
N LEU A 3 -56.94 -20.43 -32.15
CA LEU A 3 -56.05 -21.54 -31.78
C LEU A 3 -54.75 -21.21 -32.55
N SER A 4 -53.56 -21.49 -31.98
CA SER A 4 -52.31 -21.93 -32.65
C SER A 4 -51.83 -21.25 -33.96
N ALA A 5 -50.54 -21.08 -34.27
CA ALA A 5 -49.25 -21.37 -33.67
C ALA A 5 -48.18 -20.82 -34.65
N ALA A 6 -46.99 -20.52 -34.12
CA ALA A 6 -45.68 -20.64 -34.80
C ALA A 6 -45.43 -19.72 -36.04
N LEU A 7 -44.23 -19.28 -36.41
CA LEU A 7 -42.85 -19.60 -36.08
C LEU A 7 -42.00 -18.49 -36.74
N SER A 8 -40.85 -18.13 -36.13
CA SER A 8 -39.64 -17.60 -36.81
C SER A 8 -39.74 -16.22 -37.50
N ALA A 9 -38.75 -15.34 -37.51
CA ALA A 9 -37.35 -15.36 -37.11
C ALA A 9 -36.92 -13.90 -36.86
N ALA A 10 -36.06 -13.69 -35.87
CA ALA A 10 -34.71 -13.18 -36.05
C ALA A 10 -34.53 -11.66 -36.26
N VAL A 11 -33.88 -11.08 -35.25
CA VAL A 11 -32.84 -10.04 -35.34
C VAL A 11 -33.33 -8.61 -35.60
N SER A 12 -33.49 -7.87 -34.50
CA SER A 12 -33.51 -6.40 -34.52
C SER A 12 -32.20 -5.87 -33.93
N VAL A 13 -31.32 -5.41 -34.81
CA VAL A 13 -30.13 -4.60 -34.51
C VAL A 13 -30.51 -3.12 -34.59
N ALA A 14 -29.74 -2.29 -33.88
CA ALA A 14 -29.65 -0.82 -33.92
C ALA A 14 -30.52 -0.10 -32.87
N LEU A 15 -30.03 0.11 -31.64
CA LEU A 15 -29.07 1.15 -31.22
C LEU A 15 -29.68 2.56 -31.27
N ALA A 16 -30.50 2.87 -30.25
CA ALA A 16 -30.94 4.22 -29.95
C ALA A 16 -29.84 4.95 -29.15
N GLY A 17 -29.30 6.00 -29.76
CA GLY A 17 -28.33 6.90 -29.14
C GLY A 17 -29.00 8.02 -28.33
N ALA A 18 -28.13 8.68 -27.54
CA ALA A 18 -28.30 9.97 -26.85
C ALA A 18 -28.97 9.93 -25.46
N LEU A 19 -28.15 9.81 -24.41
CA LEU A 19 -28.31 10.50 -23.12
C LEU A 19 -27.10 10.20 -22.21
N LEU A 20 -25.95 10.86 -22.42
CA LEU A 20 -24.79 10.77 -21.52
C LEU A 20 -23.97 12.07 -21.59
N ALA A 21 -24.38 13.08 -20.83
CA ALA A 21 -23.53 14.25 -20.53
C ALA A 21 -23.98 14.95 -19.24
N THR A 22 -24.12 14.21 -18.14
CA THR A 22 -24.04 14.81 -16.80
C THR A 22 -22.58 14.83 -16.40
N GLY A 23 -21.94 15.99 -16.57
CA GLY A 23 -20.61 16.26 -16.03
C GLY A 23 -20.66 16.15 -14.52
N PHE A 24 -20.06 15.10 -13.97
CA PHE A 24 -19.77 15.01 -12.55
C PHE A 24 -18.69 16.06 -12.23
N ALA A 25 -19.12 17.25 -11.82
CA ALA A 25 -18.26 18.16 -11.08
C ALA A 25 -17.94 17.49 -9.74
N ALA A 26 -16.83 16.75 -9.68
CA ALA A 26 -16.33 16.24 -8.41
C ALA A 26 -16.00 17.45 -7.51
N PRO A 27 -16.54 17.53 -6.28
CA PRO A 27 -16.16 18.61 -5.36
C PRO A 27 -14.65 18.53 -5.09
N ALA A 28 -14.00 19.69 -5.11
CA ALA A 28 -12.56 19.82 -4.96
C ALA A 28 -12.09 19.24 -3.61
N ALA A 29 -11.33 18.15 -3.66
CA ALA A 29 -10.61 17.63 -2.51
C ALA A 29 -9.60 18.69 -2.04
N GLU A 30 -9.69 19.13 -0.79
CA GLU A 30 -8.75 20.09 -0.22
C GLU A 30 -7.36 19.46 -0.08
N ALA A 31 -6.33 20.18 -0.52
CA ALA A 31 -4.96 19.70 -0.51
C ALA A 31 -4.01 20.79 -0.01
N ALA A 32 -3.35 20.53 1.12
CA ALA A 32 -2.23 21.34 1.58
C ALA A 32 -0.93 20.62 1.24
N SER A 33 0.05 21.33 0.67
CA SER A 33 1.38 20.76 0.44
C SER A 33 2.49 21.74 0.76
N ARG A 34 3.61 21.21 1.23
CA ARG A 34 4.82 21.99 1.49
C ARG A 34 6.02 21.23 0.96
N HIS A 35 6.92 21.95 0.29
CA HIS A 35 8.21 21.45 -0.14
C HIS A 35 9.29 22.43 0.29
N VAL A 36 10.36 21.92 0.88
CA VAL A 36 11.50 22.72 1.36
C VAL A 36 12.78 21.98 1.03
N VAL A 37 13.77 22.71 0.53
CA VAL A 37 15.13 22.22 0.32
C VAL A 37 16.08 23.16 1.06
N ARG A 38 17.03 22.61 1.81
CA ARG A 38 18.05 23.38 2.54
C ARG A 38 19.40 22.67 2.45
N ALA A 39 20.48 23.42 2.41
CA ALA A 39 21.80 22.87 2.73
C ALA A 39 21.82 22.35 4.17
N ASN A 40 22.66 21.37 4.46
CA ASN A 40 22.82 20.80 5.79
C ASN A 40 24.29 20.79 6.23
N ALA A 41 24.51 20.65 7.54
CA ALA A 41 25.86 20.68 8.13
C ALA A 41 26.76 19.52 7.69
N ALA A 42 26.20 18.44 7.12
CA ALA A 42 26.95 17.31 6.57
C ALA A 42 27.53 17.60 5.17
N GLY A 43 27.41 18.83 4.68
CA GLY A 43 27.92 19.24 3.37
C GLY A 43 27.01 18.85 2.19
N GLY A 44 25.79 18.41 2.46
CA GLY A 44 24.80 18.05 1.42
C GLY A 44 23.52 18.86 1.52
N THR A 45 22.42 18.27 1.04
CA THR A 45 21.09 18.92 1.06
C THR A 45 20.06 18.05 1.76
N THR A 46 19.12 18.69 2.44
CA THR A 46 17.94 18.08 3.01
C THR A 46 16.71 18.60 2.29
N ALA A 47 15.97 17.70 1.65
CA ALA A 47 14.72 17.98 0.96
C ALA A 47 13.55 17.33 1.71
N THR A 48 12.56 18.13 2.09
CA THR A 48 11.35 17.70 2.79
C THR A 48 10.12 17.99 1.93
N LYS A 49 9.17 17.05 1.89
CA LYS A 49 7.87 17.22 1.25
C LYS A 49 6.77 16.67 2.16
N ALA A 50 5.75 17.47 2.42
CA ALA A 50 4.55 17.07 3.13
C ALA A 50 3.32 17.36 2.27
N VAL A 51 2.32 16.49 2.33
CA VAL A 51 1.02 16.67 1.68
C VAL A 51 -0.07 16.14 2.61
N VAL A 52 -1.12 16.94 2.82
CA VAL A 52 -2.36 16.53 3.48
C VAL A 52 -3.50 16.71 2.49
N ARG A 53 -4.39 15.74 2.43
CA ARG A 53 -5.54 15.69 1.53
C ARG A 53 -6.79 15.35 2.32
N GLN A 54 -7.87 16.07 2.10
CA GLN A 54 -9.19 15.74 2.62
C GLN A 54 -10.13 15.42 1.45
N GLY A 55 -10.77 14.26 1.52
CA GLY A 55 -11.78 13.81 0.58
C GLY A 55 -13.16 14.34 0.93
N HIS A 56 -14.06 14.32 -0.03
CA HIS A 56 -15.42 14.86 0.13
C HIS A 56 -16.23 14.20 1.25
N ASP A 57 -16.07 12.89 1.44
CA ASP A 57 -16.73 12.13 2.51
C ASP A 57 -16.04 12.27 3.89
N GLY A 58 -15.10 13.22 4.04
CA GLY A 58 -14.37 13.44 5.31
C GLY A 58 -13.15 12.53 5.53
N GLY A 59 -12.80 11.68 4.55
CA GLY A 59 -11.57 10.90 4.62
C GLY A 59 -10.31 11.79 4.55
N ILE A 60 -9.31 11.54 5.40
CA ILE A 60 -8.08 12.34 5.49
C ILE A 60 -6.88 11.47 5.14
N ARG A 61 -5.93 12.01 4.38
CA ARG A 61 -4.64 11.38 4.12
C ARG A 61 -3.50 12.38 4.28
N ALA A 62 -2.58 12.10 5.19
CA ALA A 62 -1.34 12.84 5.36
C ALA A 62 -0.16 11.99 4.92
N ARG A 63 0.83 12.59 4.23
CA ARG A 63 2.10 11.94 3.90
C ARG A 63 3.26 12.91 3.99
N GLY A 64 4.39 12.40 4.48
CA GLY A 64 5.64 13.12 4.59
C GLY A 64 6.80 12.31 4.02
N ARG A 65 7.80 13.00 3.50
CA ARG A 65 9.11 12.43 3.16
C ARG A 65 10.19 13.47 3.40
N ALA A 66 11.30 13.04 3.98
CA ALA A 66 12.53 13.82 4.06
C ALA A 66 13.68 12.99 3.48
N THR A 67 14.51 13.59 2.64
CA THR A 67 15.72 12.99 2.09
C THR A 67 16.88 13.91 2.42
N ALA A 68 17.92 13.37 3.05
CA ALA A 68 19.17 14.08 3.33
C ALA A 68 20.32 13.40 2.57
N THR A 69 21.19 14.19 1.96
CA THR A 69 22.49 13.75 1.43
C THR A 69 23.61 14.41 2.24
N ASP A 70 24.81 13.86 2.14
CA ASP A 70 26.04 14.49 2.66
C ASP A 70 27.06 14.75 1.54
N GLY A 71 28.20 15.33 1.87
CA GLY A 71 29.30 15.58 0.94
C GLY A 71 30.09 14.32 0.55
N GLN A 72 29.81 13.17 1.16
CA GLN A 72 30.52 11.90 0.94
C GLN A 72 29.78 10.95 -0.02
N GLY A 73 28.56 11.32 -0.45
CA GLY A 73 27.75 10.53 -1.37
C GLY A 73 26.70 9.64 -0.69
N ASN A 74 26.60 9.70 0.65
CA ASN A 74 25.56 8.98 1.37
C ASN A 74 24.22 9.70 1.23
N ALA A 75 23.13 8.95 1.35
CA ALA A 75 21.83 9.55 1.54
C ALA A 75 20.90 8.70 2.38
N ARG A 76 20.02 9.39 3.10
CA ARG A 76 18.98 8.79 3.93
C ARG A 76 17.64 9.39 3.56
N THR A 77 16.62 8.56 3.44
CA THR A 77 15.24 8.98 3.18
C THR A 77 14.32 8.35 4.21
N VAL A 78 13.59 9.18 4.94
CA VAL A 78 12.50 8.74 5.82
C VAL A 78 11.17 9.16 5.22
N SER A 79 10.15 8.32 5.36
CA SER A 79 8.81 8.60 4.85
C SER A 79 7.75 8.02 5.76
N GLY A 80 6.60 8.69 5.79
CA GLY A 80 5.42 8.23 6.51
C GLY A 80 4.15 8.63 5.77
N ALA A 81 3.08 7.87 5.99
CA ALA A 81 1.74 8.33 5.66
C ALA A 81 0.73 7.76 6.64
N SER A 82 -0.31 8.53 6.92
CA SER A 82 -1.51 8.08 7.62
C SER A 82 -2.72 8.35 6.73
N THR A 83 -3.73 7.51 6.85
CA THR A 83 -5.01 7.63 6.17
C THR A 83 -6.10 7.26 7.15
N THR A 84 -7.14 8.08 7.23
CA THR A 84 -8.39 7.80 7.92
C THR A 84 -9.48 7.85 6.87
N GLY A 85 -10.17 6.74 6.65
CA GLY A 85 -11.31 6.66 5.76
C GLY A 85 -12.56 7.27 6.36
N PRO A 86 -13.59 7.55 5.54
CA PRO A 86 -14.85 8.15 5.99
C PRO A 86 -15.57 7.28 7.04
N ASN A 87 -15.39 5.96 6.98
CA ASN A 87 -15.99 4.99 7.91
C ASN A 87 -15.07 4.65 9.10
N GLY A 88 -14.14 5.53 9.46
CA GLY A 88 -13.23 5.35 10.61
C GLY A 88 -12.10 4.34 10.42
N ALA A 89 -12.04 3.64 9.28
CA ALA A 89 -10.91 2.75 8.96
C ALA A 89 -9.61 3.55 8.88
N THR A 90 -8.52 3.02 9.43
CA THR A 90 -7.21 3.70 9.44
C THR A 90 -6.16 2.89 8.70
N ALA A 91 -5.17 3.56 8.13
CA ALA A 91 -3.98 2.94 7.59
C ALA A 91 -2.77 3.83 7.82
N VAL A 92 -1.67 3.26 8.29
CA VAL A 92 -0.39 3.92 8.49
C VAL A 92 0.70 3.17 7.75
N ARG A 93 1.67 3.92 7.24
CA ARG A 93 2.93 3.37 6.74
C ARG A 93 4.08 4.21 7.22
N SER A 94 5.20 3.57 7.52
CA SER A 94 6.48 4.22 7.75
C SER A 94 7.55 3.50 6.94
N GLY A 95 8.64 4.18 6.67
CA GLY A 95 9.78 3.52 6.08
C GLY A 95 10.96 4.43 5.90
N GLU A 96 12.11 3.80 5.91
CA GLU A 96 13.41 4.42 5.79
C GLU A 96 14.19 3.73 4.68
N ALA A 97 15.04 4.48 3.98
CA ALA A 97 16.00 3.94 3.04
C ALA A 97 17.31 4.71 3.15
N SER A 98 18.43 3.99 3.11
CA SER A 98 19.78 4.51 3.05
C SER A 98 20.47 4.04 1.78
N ARG A 99 21.36 4.88 1.25
CA ARG A 99 22.39 4.49 0.28
C ARG A 99 23.71 5.04 0.80
N HIS A 100 24.76 4.26 0.63
CA HIS A 100 26.09 4.62 1.10
C HIS A 100 27.02 4.82 -0.09
N ALA A 101 28.14 5.51 0.15
CA ALA A 101 29.13 5.83 -0.87
C ALA A 101 29.76 4.59 -1.51
N ASP A 102 29.86 3.48 -0.78
CA ASP A 102 30.36 2.19 -1.26
C ASP A 102 29.38 1.43 -2.17
N GLY A 103 28.21 2.01 -2.44
CA GLY A 103 27.17 1.41 -3.29
C GLY A 103 26.18 0.50 -2.55
N SER A 104 26.41 0.22 -1.27
CA SER A 104 25.45 -0.50 -0.43
C SER A 104 24.20 0.33 -0.15
N ALA A 105 23.08 -0.35 0.14
CA ALA A 105 21.81 0.30 0.39
C ALA A 105 20.90 -0.56 1.25
N GLU A 106 20.16 0.06 2.16
CA GLU A 106 19.17 -0.61 2.98
C GLU A 106 17.82 0.10 2.89
N ARG A 107 16.78 -0.67 3.14
CA ARG A 107 15.41 -0.17 3.25
C ARG A 107 14.69 -0.95 4.32
N SER A 108 13.95 -0.26 5.18
CA SER A 108 13.02 -0.87 6.11
C SER A 108 11.68 -0.14 6.07
N GLY A 109 10.63 -0.79 6.55
CA GLY A 109 9.36 -0.11 6.75
C GLY A 109 8.28 -1.01 7.27
N SER A 110 7.20 -0.37 7.69
CA SER A 110 6.00 -1.03 8.14
C SER A 110 4.74 -0.43 7.53
N PHE A 111 3.68 -1.21 7.60
CA PHE A 111 2.32 -0.87 7.22
C PHE A 111 1.40 -1.47 8.27
N ALA A 112 0.38 -0.73 8.67
CA ALA A 112 -0.72 -1.26 9.45
C ALA A 112 -2.02 -0.64 8.94
N ALA A 113 -3.09 -1.40 8.90
CA ALA A 113 -4.43 -0.89 8.64
C ALA A 113 -5.46 -1.61 9.49
N SER A 114 -6.53 -0.92 9.85
CA SER A 114 -7.62 -1.46 10.65
C SER A 114 -8.95 -0.84 10.24
N GLY A 115 -10.03 -1.59 10.40
CA GLY A 115 -11.38 -1.11 10.18
C GLY A 115 -12.40 -2.22 10.44
N ALA A 116 -13.65 -1.97 10.06
CA ALA A 116 -14.76 -2.90 10.34
C ALA A 116 -14.57 -4.33 9.83
N LYS A 117 -13.72 -4.54 8.81
CA LYS A 117 -13.47 -5.87 8.20
C LYS A 117 -12.32 -6.64 8.85
N GLY A 118 -11.48 -5.98 9.65
CA GLY A 118 -10.25 -6.59 10.11
C GLY A 118 -9.10 -5.61 10.28
N SER A 119 -7.94 -6.19 10.60
CA SER A 119 -6.66 -5.51 10.58
C SER A 119 -5.66 -6.23 9.70
N VAL A 120 -4.64 -5.50 9.27
CA VAL A 120 -3.48 -6.04 8.59
C VAL A 120 -2.25 -5.29 9.05
N GLU A 121 -1.18 -6.01 9.32
CA GLU A 121 0.12 -5.44 9.66
C GLU A 121 1.17 -6.08 8.76
N SER A 122 2.17 -5.31 8.35
CA SER A 122 3.32 -5.85 7.66
C SER A 122 4.55 -5.03 7.96
N SER A 123 5.67 -5.71 8.18
CA SER A 123 6.98 -5.09 8.31
C SER A 123 7.96 -5.83 7.41
N GLY A 124 9.03 -5.16 7.02
CA GLY A 124 10.08 -5.81 6.25
C GLY A 124 11.28 -4.94 6.02
N SER A 125 12.36 -5.59 5.62
CA SER A 125 13.61 -4.95 5.24
C SER A 125 14.16 -5.53 3.94
N ARG A 126 15.03 -4.77 3.30
CA ARG A 126 15.85 -5.20 2.18
C ARG A 126 17.21 -4.54 2.32
N SER A 127 18.28 -5.30 2.13
CA SER A 127 19.63 -4.78 2.02
C SER A 127 20.26 -5.22 0.71
N LYS A 128 21.16 -4.39 0.21
CA LYS A 128 22.10 -4.68 -0.86
C LYS A 128 23.47 -4.29 -0.33
N ASN A 129 24.38 -5.26 -0.28
CA ASN A 129 25.75 -5.02 0.17
C ASN A 129 26.58 -4.37 -0.96
N ALA A 130 27.77 -3.88 -0.64
CA ALA A 130 28.68 -3.27 -1.61
C ALA A 130 29.12 -4.25 -2.71
N ASP A 131 29.20 -5.55 -2.40
CA ASP A 131 29.47 -6.63 -3.35
C ASP A 131 28.28 -6.97 -4.28
N GLY A 132 27.16 -6.27 -4.10
CA GLY A 132 25.93 -6.47 -4.87
C GLY A 132 25.00 -7.55 -4.31
N SER A 133 25.37 -8.26 -3.25
CA SER A 133 24.53 -9.29 -2.65
C SER A 133 23.26 -8.70 -2.04
N VAL A 134 22.10 -9.30 -2.33
CA VAL A 134 20.78 -8.81 -1.89
C VAL A 134 20.11 -9.77 -0.92
N THR A 135 19.60 -9.23 0.19
CA THR A 135 18.70 -9.94 1.10
C THR A 135 17.43 -9.13 1.34
N ALA A 136 16.31 -9.81 1.62
CA ALA A 136 15.09 -9.15 2.06
C ALA A 136 14.27 -10.05 2.97
N THR A 137 13.50 -9.44 3.85
CA THR A 137 12.51 -10.13 4.69
C THR A 137 11.22 -9.34 4.75
N ARG A 138 10.12 -10.06 4.92
CA ARG A 138 8.80 -9.48 5.16
C ARG A 138 8.00 -10.38 6.07
N ASN A 139 7.39 -9.78 7.07
CA ASN A 139 6.37 -10.38 7.90
C ASN A 139 5.05 -9.68 7.61
N ALA A 140 3.95 -10.42 7.60
CA ALA A 140 2.62 -9.89 7.46
C ALA A 140 1.63 -10.69 8.32
N SER A 141 0.75 -9.99 9.01
CA SER A 141 -0.40 -10.54 9.70
C SER A 141 -1.68 -9.92 9.17
N ALA A 142 -2.77 -10.68 9.15
CA ALA A 142 -4.10 -10.17 8.92
C ALA A 142 -5.09 -10.86 9.85
N THR A 143 -6.06 -10.12 10.36
CA THR A 143 -7.12 -10.66 11.22
C THR A 143 -8.46 -10.23 10.67
N ASN A 144 -9.39 -11.16 10.53
CA ASN A 144 -10.76 -10.88 10.13
C ASN A 144 -11.61 -10.61 11.36
N THR A 145 -12.23 -9.43 11.46
CA THR A 145 -13.04 -9.04 12.63
C THR A 145 -14.32 -9.88 12.76
N ALA A 146 -14.92 -10.33 11.66
CA ALA A 146 -16.17 -11.09 11.69
C ALA A 146 -15.98 -12.52 12.19
N THR A 147 -14.86 -13.16 11.84
CA THR A 147 -14.59 -14.57 12.20
C THR A 147 -13.58 -14.73 13.33
N GLY A 148 -12.80 -13.71 13.65
CA GLY A 148 -11.65 -13.81 14.57
C GLY A 148 -10.42 -14.51 13.97
N ASN A 149 -10.59 -15.26 12.88
CA ASN A 149 -9.48 -15.94 12.17
C ASN A 149 -8.38 -14.97 11.75
N SER A 150 -7.14 -15.43 11.79
CA SER A 150 -5.97 -14.68 11.37
C SER A 150 -5.04 -15.49 10.48
N VAL A 151 -4.18 -14.78 9.76
CA VAL A 151 -3.09 -15.36 8.96
C VAL A 151 -1.80 -14.64 9.29
N GLN A 152 -0.73 -15.40 9.45
CA GLN A 152 0.63 -14.90 9.56
C GLN A 152 1.46 -15.45 8.41
N SER A 153 2.19 -14.58 7.72
CA SER A 153 3.08 -14.96 6.63
C SER A 153 4.44 -14.33 6.81
N THR A 154 5.48 -15.13 6.58
CA THR A 154 6.85 -14.67 6.52
C THR A 154 7.40 -14.99 5.13
N ALA A 155 8.14 -14.05 4.56
CA ALA A 155 8.86 -14.25 3.32
C ALA A 155 10.29 -13.75 3.51
N SER A 156 11.25 -14.53 3.07
CA SER A 156 12.65 -14.16 2.99
C SER A 156 13.15 -14.33 1.57
N TYR A 157 14.09 -13.48 1.19
CA TYR A 157 14.83 -13.57 -0.06
C TYR A 157 16.31 -13.49 0.26
N ASN A 158 17.07 -14.39 -0.34
CA ASN A 158 18.52 -14.34 -0.40
C ASN A 158 18.92 -14.62 -1.84
N GLN A 159 19.87 -13.85 -2.39
CA GLN A 159 20.30 -14.00 -3.78
C GLN A 159 20.81 -15.40 -4.14
N ALA A 160 21.40 -16.13 -3.19
CA ALA A 160 21.89 -17.48 -3.41
C ALA A 160 20.77 -18.54 -3.42
N THR A 161 19.72 -18.35 -2.61
CA THR A 161 18.70 -19.38 -2.37
C THR A 161 17.31 -19.04 -2.89
N GLY A 162 17.12 -17.83 -3.43
CA GLY A 162 15.83 -17.34 -3.92
C GLY A 162 14.87 -16.96 -2.79
N VAL A 163 13.56 -17.11 -3.05
CA VAL A 163 12.48 -16.73 -2.13
C VAL A 163 12.00 -17.94 -1.33
N THR A 164 11.94 -17.79 -0.01
CA THR A 164 11.27 -18.74 0.89
C THR A 164 10.06 -18.05 1.50
N ARG A 165 8.91 -18.73 1.55
CA ARG A 165 7.69 -18.19 2.17
C ARG A 165 7.03 -19.24 3.06
N SER A 166 6.65 -18.82 4.26
CA SER A 166 5.79 -19.58 5.17
C SER A 166 4.48 -18.83 5.41
N THR A 167 3.38 -19.57 5.54
CA THR A 167 2.06 -19.00 5.84
C THR A 167 1.34 -19.96 6.79
N THR A 168 0.86 -19.43 7.91
CA THR A 168 0.10 -20.16 8.91
C THR A 168 -1.19 -19.42 9.18
N CYS A 169 -2.30 -20.14 9.25
CA CYS A 169 -3.60 -19.57 9.59
C CYS A 169 -4.05 -20.06 10.95
N TYR A 170 -4.78 -19.22 11.65
CA TYR A 170 -5.28 -19.46 13.00
C TYR A 170 -6.78 -19.17 13.04
N ASP A 171 -7.51 -19.96 13.80
CA ASP A 171 -8.90 -19.65 14.15
C ASP A 171 -8.97 -18.53 15.21
N ALA A 172 -10.18 -18.18 15.63
CA ALA A 172 -10.41 -17.17 16.68
C ALA A 172 -9.82 -17.53 18.05
N GLY A 173 -9.60 -18.82 18.32
CA GLY A 173 -8.98 -19.32 19.55
C GLY A 173 -7.44 -19.33 19.51
N GLY A 174 -6.84 -19.00 18.36
CA GLY A 174 -5.39 -19.06 18.15
C GLY A 174 -4.88 -20.46 17.81
N VAL A 175 -5.77 -21.41 17.47
CA VAL A 175 -5.39 -22.76 17.06
C VAL A 175 -5.06 -22.76 15.57
N VAL A 176 -3.98 -23.45 15.19
CA VAL A 176 -3.57 -23.57 13.79
C VAL A 176 -4.66 -24.29 12.99
N MET A 177 -5.05 -23.69 11.87
CA MET A 177 -6.03 -24.22 10.94
C MET A 177 -5.47 -24.21 9.51
N ASN A 178 -6.09 -24.99 8.62
CA ASN A 178 -5.81 -24.90 7.20
C ASN A 178 -6.07 -23.49 6.68
N CYS A 179 -5.10 -22.94 5.96
CA CYS A 179 -5.30 -21.70 5.26
C CYS A 179 -6.35 -21.89 4.15
N PRO A 180 -7.31 -20.96 3.99
CA PRO A 180 -8.25 -20.99 2.88
C PRO A 180 -7.51 -21.01 1.54
N ALA A 181 -8.03 -21.76 0.57
CA ALA A 181 -7.53 -21.73 -0.79
C ALA A 181 -7.68 -20.32 -1.38
N ARG A 182 -6.72 -19.92 -2.22
CA ARG A 182 -6.67 -18.60 -2.85
C ARG A 182 -7.62 -18.51 -4.03
#